data_AF-A0A7X7BX41-F1
#
_entry.id   AF-A0A7X7BX41-F1
#
_cell.length_a   1.000
_cell.length_b   1.000
_cell.length_c   1.000
_cell.angle_alpha   90.00
_cell.angle_beta   90.00
_cell.angle_gamma   90.00
#
_symmetry.space_group_name_H-M   'P 1'
#
loop_
_entity.id
_entity.type
_entity.pdbx_description
1 polymer ?
#
loop_
_entity_poly.entity_id
_entity_poly.type
_entity_poly.pdbx_seq_one_letter_code
_entity_poly.pdbx_strand_id
1 'polypeptide(L)'
;MGTAELQEEIKRLLGKLKWSQKRLGREFYYAKHDDDDPVEISRYEEKAKKDLSRQSTRPDVLQSYLDLIVQHNEFKKLDIIVPIYRRSDVLSESMERGMVKISKLISELASE
;
A
#
# COMPACT_ATOMS: atom_id res chain seq x y z
N MET A 1 4.90 6.59 8.59
CA MET A 1 3.64 7.13 8.02
C MET A 1 2.50 6.78 8.96
N GLY A 2 1.59 7.72 9.20
CA GLY A 2 0.34 7.46 9.94
C GLY A 2 -0.69 6.72 9.08
N THR A 3 -1.78 6.25 9.71
CA THR A 3 -2.88 5.52 9.02
C THR A 3 -3.42 6.29 7.81
N ALA A 4 -3.70 7.59 7.97
CA ALA A 4 -4.26 8.41 6.90
C ALA A 4 -3.30 8.54 5.70
N GLU A 5 -2.01 8.81 5.97
CA GLU A 5 -0.99 8.91 4.92
C GLU A 5 -0.87 7.59 4.13
N LEU A 6 -0.88 6.44 4.83
CA LEU A 6 -0.84 5.13 4.18
C LEU A 6 -2.10 4.85 3.35
N GLN A 7 -3.28 5.23 3.82
CA GLN A 7 -4.53 5.06 3.07
C GLN A 7 -4.54 5.87 1.78
N GLU A 8 -4.07 7.12 1.83
CA GLU A 8 -3.96 7.98 0.65
C GLU A 8 -2.93 7.45 -0.33
N GLU A 9 -1.77 6.99 0.17
CA GLU A 9 -0.73 6.35 -0.64
C GLU A 9 -1.28 5.15 -1.41
N ILE A 10 -1.91 4.21 -0.69
CA ILE A 10 -2.48 3.00 -1.29
C ILE A 10 -3.52 3.39 -2.35
N LYS A 11 -4.44 4.31 -2.04
CA LYS A 11 -5.46 4.76 -3.01
C LYS A 11 -4.84 5.35 -4.27
N ARG A 12 -3.78 6.15 -4.13
CA ARG A 12 -3.06 6.72 -5.28
C ARG A 12 -2.42 5.65 -6.14
N LEU A 13 -1.76 4.65 -5.54
CA LEU A 13 -1.16 3.54 -6.29
C LEU A 13 -2.21 2.67 -6.99
N LEU A 14 -3.33 2.39 -6.31
CA LEU A 14 -4.47 1.71 -6.93
C LEU A 14 -5.00 2.49 -8.14
N GLY A 15 -5.08 3.82 -8.04
CA GLY A 15 -5.44 4.69 -9.16
C GLY A 15 -4.48 4.55 -10.35
N LYS A 16 -3.17 4.58 -10.10
CA LYS A 16 -2.13 4.37 -11.14
C LYS A 16 -2.22 2.99 -11.80
N LEU A 17 -2.52 1.97 -11.00
CA LEU A 17 -2.74 0.59 -11.46
C LEU A 17 -4.09 0.36 -12.14
N LYS A 18 -5.02 1.33 -12.08
CA LYS A 18 -6.44 1.15 -12.42
C LYS A 18 -7.10 -0.01 -11.66
N TRP A 19 -6.68 -0.24 -10.43
CA TRP A 19 -7.23 -1.25 -9.54
C TRP A 19 -8.33 -0.66 -8.66
N SER A 20 -9.38 -1.46 -8.43
CA SER A 20 -10.35 -1.15 -7.39
C SER A 20 -9.84 -1.60 -6.03
N GLN A 21 -10.38 -1.03 -4.95
CA GLN A 21 -10.08 -1.50 -3.58
C GLN A 21 -10.51 -2.96 -3.37
N LYS A 22 -11.53 -3.43 -4.10
CA LYS A 22 -11.92 -4.85 -4.11
C LYS A 22 -10.85 -5.71 -4.72
N ARG A 23 -10.33 -5.30 -5.89
CA ARG A 23 -9.25 -6.02 -6.57
C ARG A 23 -8.04 -6.17 -5.66
N LEU A 24 -7.65 -5.12 -4.93
CA LEU A 24 -6.59 -5.23 -3.92
C LEU A 24 -6.86 -6.35 -2.89
N GLY A 25 -8.07 -6.41 -2.35
CA GLY A 25 -8.45 -7.47 -1.40
C GLY A 25 -8.35 -8.86 -2.01
N ARG A 26 -8.77 -9.03 -3.27
CA ARG A 26 -8.64 -10.29 -4.00
C ARG A 26 -7.18 -10.70 -4.22
N GLU A 27 -6.33 -9.80 -4.71
CA GLU A 27 -4.90 -10.08 -4.89
C GLU A 27 -4.22 -10.41 -3.55
N PHE A 28 -4.65 -9.76 -2.46
CA PHE A 28 -4.15 -10.06 -1.12
C PHE A 28 -4.58 -11.43 -0.61
N TYR A 29 -5.76 -11.91 -1.01
CA TYR A 29 -6.19 -13.27 -0.74
C TYR A 29 -5.31 -14.28 -1.46
N TYR A 30 -5.15 -14.13 -2.79
CA TYR A 30 -4.32 -15.02 -3.62
C TYR A 30 -2.85 -15.03 -3.20
N ALA A 31 -2.32 -13.93 -2.68
CA ALA A 31 -0.95 -13.90 -2.16
C ALA A 31 -0.76 -14.68 -0.86
N LYS A 32 -1.85 -15.00 -0.14
CA LYS A 32 -1.82 -15.65 1.18
C LYS A 32 -2.40 -17.06 1.20
N HIS A 33 -3.21 -17.40 0.20
CA HIS A 33 -3.99 -18.63 0.15
C HIS A 33 -3.79 -19.25 -1.23
N ASP A 34 -3.71 -20.58 -1.27
CA ASP A 34 -3.49 -21.37 -2.50
C ASP A 34 -4.80 -22.04 -2.96
N ASP A 35 -5.93 -21.43 -2.61
CA ASP A 35 -7.27 -21.89 -2.95
C ASP A 35 -8.12 -20.75 -3.54
N ASP A 36 -9.24 -21.12 -4.15
CA ASP A 36 -10.17 -20.19 -4.80
C ASP A 36 -11.54 -20.21 -4.10
N ASP A 37 -11.58 -19.98 -2.79
CA ASP A 37 -12.86 -19.88 -2.06
C ASP A 37 -13.55 -18.54 -2.38
N PRO A 38 -14.68 -18.54 -3.12
CA PRO A 38 -15.36 -17.31 -3.53
C PRO A 38 -15.94 -16.51 -2.34
N VAL A 39 -16.28 -17.19 -1.24
CA VAL A 39 -16.81 -16.54 -0.04
C VAL A 39 -15.70 -15.80 0.68
N GLU A 40 -14.54 -16.43 0.86
CA GLU A 40 -13.39 -15.79 1.49
C GLU A 40 -12.83 -14.67 0.63
N ILE A 41 -12.72 -14.86 -0.69
CA ILE A 41 -12.33 -13.79 -1.62
C ILE A 41 -13.23 -12.58 -1.41
N SER A 42 -14.56 -12.75 -1.41
CA SER A 42 -15.52 -11.66 -1.20
C SER A 42 -15.35 -10.97 0.16
N ARG A 43 -15.03 -11.73 1.22
CA ARG A 43 -14.73 -11.17 2.54
C ARG A 43 -13.49 -10.29 2.51
N TYR A 44 -12.44 -10.71 1.81
CA TYR A 44 -11.21 -9.93 1.65
C TYR A 44 -11.43 -8.67 0.79
N GLU A 45 -12.24 -8.74 -0.27
CA GLU A 45 -12.61 -7.57 -1.08
C GLU A 45 -13.30 -6.48 -0.23
N GLU A 46 -14.29 -6.87 0.59
CA GLU A 46 -14.99 -5.93 1.46
C GLU A 46 -14.14 -5.48 2.65
N LYS A 47 -13.23 -6.33 3.12
CA LYS A 47 -12.26 -5.97 4.15
C LYS A 47 -11.31 -4.88 3.66
N ALA A 48 -10.69 -5.05 2.49
CA ALA A 48 -9.79 -4.06 1.90
C ALA A 48 -10.48 -2.70 1.72
N LYS A 49 -11.74 -2.68 1.26
CA LYS A 49 -12.55 -1.45 1.20
C LYS A 49 -12.71 -0.77 2.55
N LYS A 50 -13.07 -1.53 3.59
CA LYS A 50 -13.25 -1.00 4.95
C LYS A 50 -11.93 -0.50 5.52
N ASP A 51 -10.85 -1.24 5.31
CA ASP A 51 -9.53 -0.90 5.80
C ASP A 51 -8.99 0.40 5.20
N LEU A 52 -9.29 0.67 3.92
CA LEU A 52 -8.90 1.91 3.25
C LEU A 52 -9.83 3.10 3.55
N SER A 53 -10.94 2.87 4.24
CA SER A 53 -11.91 3.92 4.60
C SER A 53 -11.88 4.30 6.08
N ARG A 54 -11.50 3.39 6.98
CA ARG A 54 -11.62 3.60 8.43
C ARG A 54 -10.32 4.13 9.02
N GLN A 55 -10.38 5.22 9.76
CA GLN A 55 -9.20 5.77 10.45
C GLN A 55 -8.70 4.87 11.60
N SER A 56 -9.53 3.96 12.09
CA SER A 56 -9.15 2.99 13.12
C SER A 56 -8.37 1.79 12.58
N THR A 57 -8.17 1.69 11.26
CA THR A 57 -7.36 0.63 10.68
C THR A 57 -5.91 0.78 11.13
N ARG A 58 -5.34 -0.33 11.60
CA ARG A 58 -3.98 -0.32 12.12
C ARG A 58 -2.97 -0.11 10.98
N PRO A 59 -1.92 0.71 11.17
CA PRO A 59 -0.91 0.96 10.15
C PRO A 59 -0.21 -0.29 9.60
N ASP A 60 -0.02 -1.35 10.40
CA ASP A 60 0.62 -2.61 9.99
C ASP A 60 -0.15 -3.32 8.86
N VAL A 61 -1.48 -3.26 8.92
CA VAL A 61 -2.36 -3.86 7.90
C VAL A 61 -2.21 -3.10 6.58
N LEU A 62 -2.19 -1.77 6.65
CA LEU A 62 -2.01 -0.91 5.47
C LEU A 62 -0.62 -1.09 4.86
N GLN A 63 0.42 -1.21 5.69
CA GLN A 63 1.77 -1.50 5.22
C GLN A 63 1.82 -2.83 4.46
N SER A 64 1.11 -3.85 4.94
CA SER A 64 1.02 -5.16 4.26
C SER A 64 0.38 -5.05 2.88
N TYR A 65 -0.64 -4.20 2.69
CA TYR A 65 -1.22 -3.94 1.37
C TYR A 65 -0.23 -3.21 0.45
N LEU A 66 0.51 -2.24 0.99
CA LEU A 66 1.51 -1.51 0.22
C LEU A 66 2.63 -2.43 -0.27
N ASP A 67 3.12 -3.31 0.60
CA ASP A 67 4.16 -4.28 0.25
C ASP A 67 3.68 -5.24 -0.86
N LEU A 68 2.43 -5.70 -0.78
CA LEU A 68 1.82 -6.51 -1.83
C LEU A 68 1.80 -5.78 -3.18
N ILE A 69 1.29 -4.54 -3.19
CA ILE A 69 1.16 -3.73 -4.41
C ILE A 69 2.51 -3.60 -5.11
N VAL A 70 3.57 -3.33 -4.35
CA VAL A 70 4.92 -3.04 -4.89
C VAL A 70 5.61 -4.30 -5.40
N GLN A 71 5.32 -5.44 -4.79
CA GLN A 71 5.83 -6.72 -5.25
C GLN A 71 5.08 -7.25 -6.48
N HIS A 72 3.86 -6.75 -6.73
CA HIS A 72 3.00 -7.21 -7.81
C HIS A 72 3.58 -6.91 -9.21
N ASN A 73 3.41 -7.85 -10.14
CA ASN A 73 4.00 -7.77 -11.47
C ASN A 73 3.43 -6.61 -12.30
N GLU A 74 2.13 -6.32 -12.21
CA GLU A 74 1.53 -5.16 -12.89
C GLU A 74 2.13 -3.84 -12.40
N PHE A 75 2.50 -3.76 -11.13
CA PHE A 75 3.14 -2.57 -10.58
C PHE A 75 4.57 -2.41 -11.05
N LYS A 76 5.35 -3.50 -11.06
CA LYS A 76 6.72 -3.49 -11.62
C LYS A 76 6.75 -3.06 -13.09
N LYS A 77 5.69 -3.32 -13.85
CA LYS A 77 5.56 -2.93 -15.27
C LYS A 77 5.16 -1.48 -15.49
N LEU A 78 4.71 -0.75 -14.46
CA LEU A 78 4.32 0.65 -14.60
C LEU A 78 5.51 1.59 -14.79
N ASP A 79 6.75 1.13 -14.55
CA ASP A 79 7.97 1.95 -14.56
C ASP A 79 7.89 3.19 -13.64
N ILE A 80 7.09 3.09 -12.58
CA ILE A 80 6.88 4.16 -11.60
C ILE A 80 7.76 3.90 -10.38
N ILE A 81 8.64 4.84 -10.07
CA ILE A 81 9.38 4.86 -8.81
C ILE A 81 8.41 5.30 -7.71
N VAL A 82 8.15 4.43 -6.74
CA VAL A 82 7.36 4.78 -5.56
C VAL A 82 8.30 4.92 -4.36
N PRO A 83 8.48 6.15 -3.82
CA PRO A 83 9.36 6.39 -2.69
C PRO A 83 8.67 5.93 -1.40
N ILE A 84 8.81 4.65 -1.07
CA ILE A 84 8.21 4.06 0.12
C ILE A 84 9.17 4.18 1.29
N TYR A 85 8.75 4.93 2.30
CA TYR A 85 9.44 4.94 3.58
C TYR A 85 9.10 3.66 4.36
N ARG A 86 10.04 2.71 4.43
CA ARG A 86 9.95 1.60 5.39
C ARG A 86 10.54 2.04 6.73
N ARG A 87 9.72 2.01 7.79
CA ARG A 87 10.25 2.03 9.15
C ARG A 87 11.10 0.79 9.37
N SER A 88 12.34 1.01 9.74
CA SER A 88 13.22 0.01 10.31
C SER A 88 13.50 0.48 11.73
N ASP A 89 13.27 -0.37 12.73
CA ASP A 89 13.57 -0.07 14.14
C ASP A 89 15.09 0.12 14.40
N VAL A 90 15.90 0.07 13.35
CA VAL A 90 17.34 0.30 13.34
C VAL A 90 17.68 1.79 13.19
N LEU A 91 16.75 2.61 12.66
CA LEU A 91 17.02 4.02 12.36
C LEU A 91 16.58 4.94 13.49
N SER A 92 17.48 5.84 13.90
CA SER A 92 17.17 6.90 14.86
C SER A 92 16.02 7.79 14.37
N GLU A 93 15.26 8.38 15.29
CA GLU A 93 14.15 9.27 14.98
C GLU A 93 14.55 10.46 14.07
N SER A 94 15.80 10.92 14.19
CA SER A 94 16.39 11.91 13.28
C SER A 94 16.54 11.40 11.84
N MET A 95 16.97 10.15 11.67
CA MET A 95 17.09 9.52 10.36
C MET A 95 15.71 9.25 9.74
N GLU A 96 14.72 8.85 10.55
CA GLU A 96 13.32 8.72 10.08
C GLU A 96 12.82 10.02 9.47
N ARG A 97 12.99 11.15 10.19
CA ARG A 97 12.56 12.47 9.71
C ARG A 97 13.29 12.86 8.42
N GLY A 98 14.58 12.54 8.31
CA GLY A 98 15.36 12.78 7.09
C GLY A 98 14.83 11.98 5.90
N MET A 99 14.60 10.69 6.08
CA MET A 99 14.07 9.79 5.05
C MET A 99 12.67 10.20 4.58
N VAL A 100 11.79 10.62 5.49
CA VAL A 100 10.46 11.16 5.14
C VAL A 100 10.58 12.42 4.29
N LYS A 101 11.50 13.33 4.61
CA LYS A 101 11.75 14.53 3.80
C LYS A 101 12.24 14.18 2.40
N ILE A 102 13.18 13.24 2.28
CA ILE A 102 13.70 12.78 0.99
C ILE A 102 12.58 12.15 0.15
N SER A 103 11.76 11.29 0.75
CA SER A 103 10.61 10.67 0.07
C SER A 103 9.62 11.71 -0.46
N LYS A 104 9.31 12.75 0.32
CA LYS A 104 8.44 13.86 -0.13
C LYS A 104 9.04 14.62 -1.30
N LEU A 105 10.33 14.96 -1.21
CA LEU A 105 11.03 15.70 -2.26
C LEU A 105 11.09 14.92 -3.58
N ILE A 106 11.34 13.61 -3.52
CA ILE A 106 11.31 12.73 -4.69
C ILE A 106 9.89 12.65 -5.29
N SER A 107 8.86 12.62 -4.44
CA SER A 107 7.46 12.58 -4.89
C SER A 107 7.06 13.85 -5.62
N GLU A 108 7.51 15.01 -5.14
CA GLU A 108 7.31 16.31 -5.78
C GLU A 108 8.02 16.38 -7.14
N LEU A 109 9.28 15.94 -7.21
CA LEU A 109 10.07 15.92 -8.46
C LEU A 109 9.55 14.94 -9.52
N ALA A 110 8.94 13.83 -9.11
CA ALA A 110 8.41 12.82 -10.03
C ALA A 110 6.97 13.13 -10.51
N SER A 111 6.42 14.30 -10.15
CA SER A 111 5.07 14.74 -10.53
C SER A 111 5.06 15.80 -11.65
N GLU A 112 6.23 16.15 -12.21
CA GLU A 112 6.42 16.90 -13.46
C GLU A 112 6.64 15.95 -14.64
#